data_AF-A0A916ZHZ4-F1
#
_entry.id   AF-A0A916ZHZ4-F1
#
_cell.length_a   1.000
_cell.length_b   1.000
_cell.length_c   1.000
_cell.angle_alpha   90.00
_cell.angle_beta   90.00
_cell.angle_gamma   90.00
#
_symmetry.space_group_name_H-M   'P 1'
#
loop_
_entity.id
_entity.type
_entity.pdbx_description
1 polymer ?
#
loop_
_entity_poly.entity_id
_entity_poly.type
_entity_poly.pdbx_seq_one_letter_code
_entity_poly.pdbx_strand_id
1 'polypeptide(L)'
;MLGFLLFAWTVGGCSSATSPPTLDEVRATQGRSKAGPTENWRVANAVWSKSTQAMRDRAYRFCLTRRPRNTGCLDEQDWSLISANHAETNVSRILTSPDDEYPYFKAIRDRPASFSDARAFCFQIYDDAGAADARILGPCLLNAIGGDYFGIVPVS
;
A
#
# COMPACT_ATOMS: atom_id res chain seq x y z
N MET A 1 1.37 -48.74 -46.73
CA MET A 1 0.40 -47.65 -46.50
C MET A 1 0.40 -47.36 -45.01
N LEU A 2 0.93 -46.21 -44.59
CA LEU A 2 1.05 -45.80 -43.18
C LEU A 2 -0.32 -45.45 -42.60
N GLY A 3 -0.66 -46.05 -41.46
CA GLY A 3 -1.78 -45.66 -40.63
C GLY A 3 -1.43 -44.44 -39.78
N PHE A 4 -2.18 -43.34 -39.95
CA PHE A 4 -2.09 -42.15 -39.11
C PHE A 4 -3.00 -42.32 -37.90
N LEU A 5 -2.41 -42.53 -36.72
CA LEU A 5 -3.09 -42.40 -35.43
C LEU A 5 -3.13 -40.93 -35.03
N LEU A 6 -4.31 -40.31 -35.12
CA LEU A 6 -4.60 -38.98 -34.57
C LEU A 6 -4.79 -39.10 -33.05
N PHE A 7 -3.76 -38.75 -32.29
CA PHE A 7 -3.87 -38.50 -30.84
C PHE A 7 -4.47 -37.10 -30.62
N ALA A 8 -5.75 -37.03 -30.31
CA ALA A 8 -6.39 -35.81 -29.85
C ALA A 8 -5.95 -35.52 -28.40
N TRP A 9 -5.02 -34.58 -28.24
CA TRP A 9 -4.68 -34.00 -26.94
C TRP A 9 -5.77 -33.00 -26.52
N THR A 10 -6.78 -33.45 -25.79
CA THR A 10 -7.70 -32.55 -25.08
C THR A 10 -7.10 -32.17 -23.73
N VAL A 11 -6.21 -31.18 -23.70
CA VAL A 11 -5.78 -30.54 -22.44
C VAL A 11 -6.81 -29.45 -22.09
N GLY A 12 -8.02 -29.88 -21.74
CA GLY A 12 -9.08 -29.03 -21.20
C GLY A 12 -8.95 -28.90 -19.69
N GLY A 13 -7.83 -28.33 -19.22
CA GLY A 13 -7.68 -27.98 -17.81
C GLY A 13 -8.51 -26.74 -17.48
N CYS A 14 -9.79 -26.93 -17.14
CA CYS A 14 -10.57 -25.90 -16.47
C CYS A 14 -9.88 -25.57 -15.15
N SER A 15 -9.10 -24.49 -15.14
CA SER A 15 -8.60 -23.92 -13.89
C SER A 15 -9.83 -23.51 -13.10
N SER A 16 -10.10 -24.19 -11.99
CA SER A 16 -11.12 -23.79 -11.04
C SER A 16 -10.86 -22.35 -10.67
N ALA A 17 -11.65 -21.43 -11.23
CA ALA A 17 -11.56 -20.03 -10.90
C ALA A 17 -12.01 -19.92 -9.43
N THR A 18 -11.05 -19.80 -8.51
CA THR A 18 -11.34 -19.47 -7.13
C THR A 18 -12.10 -18.15 -7.17
N SER A 19 -13.35 -18.15 -6.71
CA SER A 19 -14.16 -16.95 -6.64
C SER A 19 -13.39 -15.85 -5.90
N PRO A 20 -13.45 -14.59 -6.36
CA PRO A 20 -12.78 -13.51 -5.68
C PRO A 20 -13.33 -13.36 -4.25
N PRO A 21 -12.49 -12.98 -3.28
CA PRO A 21 -12.91 -12.80 -1.90
C PRO A 21 -14.06 -11.79 -1.80
N THR A 22 -15.10 -12.19 -1.07
CA THR A 22 -16.23 -11.35 -0.69
C THR A 22 -15.77 -10.23 0.24
N LEU A 23 -16.58 -9.17 0.36
CA LEU A 23 -16.28 -8.07 1.27
C LEU A 23 -16.28 -8.53 2.74
N ASP A 24 -17.12 -9.49 3.10
CA ASP A 24 -17.20 -10.02 4.46
C ASP A 24 -15.96 -10.85 4.80
N GLU A 25 -15.43 -11.65 3.87
CA GLU A 25 -14.15 -12.35 4.06
C GLU A 25 -12.97 -11.37 4.21
N VAL A 26 -12.98 -10.28 3.43
CA VAL A 26 -11.97 -9.21 3.54
C VAL A 26 -12.06 -8.57 4.93
N ARG A 27 -13.25 -8.17 5.40
CA ARG A 27 -13.46 -7.57 6.71
C ARG A 27 -13.12 -8.51 7.86
N ALA A 28 -13.54 -9.78 7.78
CA ALA A 28 -13.18 -10.79 8.76
C ALA A 28 -11.65 -11.00 8.84
N THR A 29 -10.96 -10.89 7.70
CA THR A 29 -9.50 -10.94 7.67
C THR A 29 -8.86 -9.69 8.26
N GLN A 30 -9.35 -8.49 7.93
CA GLN A 30 -8.91 -7.24 8.55
C GLN A 30 -9.12 -7.23 10.07
N GLY A 31 -10.19 -7.85 10.57
CA GLY A 31 -10.45 -7.98 12.01
C GLY A 31 -9.39 -8.78 12.78
N ARG A 32 -8.51 -9.51 12.08
CA ARG A 32 -7.36 -10.22 12.67
C ARG A 32 -6.05 -9.44 12.56
N SER A 33 -6.06 -8.26 11.95
CA SER A 33 -4.87 -7.44 11.78
C SER A 33 -4.34 -6.93 13.12
N LYS A 34 -3.01 -6.93 13.27
CA LYS A 34 -2.30 -6.31 14.40
C LYS A 34 -2.46 -4.79 14.44
N ALA A 35 -2.71 -4.16 13.28
CA ALA A 35 -2.93 -2.73 13.19
C ALA A 35 -4.34 -2.30 13.65
N GLY A 36 -5.27 -3.24 13.84
CA GLY A 36 -6.64 -2.94 14.23
C GLY A 36 -7.47 -2.26 13.13
N PRO A 37 -8.63 -1.68 13.47
CA PRO A 37 -9.51 -1.02 12.51
C PRO A 37 -8.95 0.35 12.09
N THR A 38 -9.22 0.77 10.84
CA THR A 38 -8.63 2.01 10.29
C THR A 38 -9.10 3.27 11.00
N GLU A 39 -10.26 3.24 11.66
CA GLU A 39 -10.78 4.36 12.46
C GLU A 39 -9.87 4.72 13.64
N ASN A 40 -9.07 3.76 14.12
CA ASN A 40 -8.09 3.97 15.18
C ASN A 40 -6.71 4.38 14.63
N TRP A 41 -6.52 4.36 13.31
CA TRP A 41 -5.26 4.77 12.71
C TRP A 41 -5.17 6.29 12.74
N ARG A 42 -3.98 6.80 13.08
CA ARG A 42 -3.67 8.23 12.94
C ARG A 42 -3.45 8.55 11.47
N VAL A 43 -4.55 8.67 10.73
CA VAL A 43 -4.54 9.08 9.32
C VAL A 43 -4.34 10.58 9.19
N ALA A 44 -3.58 11.01 8.17
CA ALA A 44 -3.40 12.43 7.91
C ALA A 44 -4.72 13.07 7.45
N ASN A 45 -4.81 14.40 7.53
CA ASN A 45 -5.92 15.14 6.91
C ASN A 45 -5.69 15.39 5.39
N ALA A 46 -4.97 14.50 4.71
CA ALA A 46 -4.82 14.56 3.27
C ALA A 46 -6.10 14.03 2.60
N VAL A 47 -6.44 14.56 1.41
CA VAL A 47 -7.67 14.16 0.69
C VAL A 47 -7.70 12.66 0.42
N TRP A 48 -6.55 12.07 0.03
CA TRP A 48 -6.47 10.63 -0.23
C TRP A 48 -6.60 9.79 1.05
N SER A 49 -6.18 10.30 2.22
CA SER A 49 -6.26 9.59 3.50
C SER A 49 -7.69 9.22 3.88
N LYS A 50 -8.69 9.97 3.38
CA LYS A 50 -10.13 9.66 3.51
C LYS A 50 -10.50 8.34 2.81
N SER A 51 -9.70 7.91 1.83
CA SER A 51 -9.88 6.67 1.07
C SER A 51 -9.10 5.49 1.67
N THR A 52 -8.45 5.64 2.82
CA THR A 52 -7.57 4.62 3.41
C THR A 52 -8.28 3.27 3.59
N GLN A 53 -9.52 3.24 4.08
CA GLN A 53 -10.27 1.98 4.21
C GLN A 53 -10.52 1.32 2.86
N ALA A 54 -10.93 2.09 1.84
CA ALA A 54 -11.15 1.55 0.50
C ALA A 54 -9.86 1.01 -0.13
N MET A 55 -8.72 1.67 0.12
CA MET A 55 -7.40 1.20 -0.29
C MET A 55 -7.04 -0.11 0.43
N ARG A 56 -7.29 -0.17 1.75
CA ARG A 56 -7.07 -1.37 2.57
C ARG A 56 -7.91 -2.56 2.09
N ASP A 57 -9.17 -2.34 1.72
CA ASP A 57 -10.05 -3.38 1.16
C ASP A 57 -9.48 -3.96 -0.14
N ARG A 58 -8.99 -3.10 -1.04
CA ARG A 58 -8.34 -3.55 -2.29
C ARG A 58 -7.05 -4.32 -2.00
N ALA A 59 -6.25 -3.83 -1.06
CA ALA A 59 -5.00 -4.44 -0.62
C ALA A 59 -5.18 -5.84 -0.04
N TYR A 60 -6.19 -6.01 0.82
CA TYR A 60 -6.53 -7.32 1.37
C TYR A 60 -7.05 -8.27 0.31
N ARG A 61 -7.91 -7.80 -0.60
CA ARG A 61 -8.37 -8.61 -1.74
C ARG A 61 -7.20 -9.05 -2.61
N PHE A 62 -6.23 -8.17 -2.86
CA PHE A 62 -5.01 -8.51 -3.59
C PHE A 62 -4.25 -9.64 -2.89
N CYS A 63 -3.97 -9.53 -1.59
CA CYS A 63 -3.24 -10.57 -0.85
C CYS A 63 -3.99 -11.91 -0.87
N LEU A 64 -5.29 -11.90 -0.58
CA LEU A 64 -6.11 -13.11 -0.57
C LEU A 64 -6.21 -13.80 -1.95
N THR A 65 -6.21 -13.01 -3.03
CA THR A 65 -6.34 -13.54 -4.40
C THR A 65 -5.00 -13.94 -5.01
N ARG A 66 -3.99 -13.05 -4.90
CA ARG A 66 -2.73 -13.16 -5.63
C ARG A 66 -1.61 -13.75 -4.78
N ARG A 67 -1.71 -13.68 -3.45
CA ARG A 67 -0.66 -14.10 -2.50
C ARG A 67 -1.22 -14.92 -1.33
N PRO A 68 -2.13 -15.90 -1.54
CA PRO A 68 -2.84 -16.57 -0.44
C PRO A 68 -1.93 -17.34 0.54
N ARG A 69 -0.72 -17.70 0.12
CA ARG A 69 0.28 -18.39 0.96
C ARG A 69 1.27 -17.44 1.64
N ASN A 70 1.30 -16.16 1.27
CA ASN A 70 2.17 -15.18 1.91
C ASN A 70 1.44 -14.56 3.10
N THR A 71 1.69 -15.10 4.29
CA THR A 71 1.12 -14.60 5.54
C THR A 71 1.58 -13.18 5.89
N GLY A 72 2.76 -12.76 5.42
CA GLY A 72 3.28 -11.41 5.61
C GLY A 72 2.60 -10.35 4.73
N CYS A 73 1.94 -10.76 3.64
CA CYS A 73 1.33 -9.82 2.69
C CYS A 73 0.37 -8.85 3.38
N LEU A 74 -0.53 -9.34 4.23
CA LEU A 74 -1.55 -8.53 4.90
C LEU A 74 -0.93 -7.48 5.84
N ASP A 75 0.05 -7.89 6.64
CA ASP A 75 0.77 -7.02 7.57
C ASP A 75 1.56 -5.93 6.79
N GLU A 76 2.20 -6.32 5.68
CA GLU A 76 2.92 -5.38 4.79
C GLU A 76 1.98 -4.34 4.16
N GLN A 77 0.75 -4.72 3.77
CA GLN A 77 -0.24 -3.79 3.24
C GLN A 77 -0.63 -2.73 4.28
N ASP A 78 -0.96 -3.17 5.50
CA ASP A 78 -1.34 -2.26 6.58
C ASP A 78 -0.18 -1.33 6.95
N TRP A 79 1.03 -1.88 7.12
CA TRP A 79 2.22 -1.09 7.40
C TRP A 79 2.44 -0.01 6.34
N SER A 80 2.31 -0.36 5.06
CA SER A 80 2.55 0.59 3.96
C SER A 80 1.53 1.72 3.92
N LEU A 81 0.25 1.43 4.18
CA LEU A 81 -0.79 2.46 4.28
C LEU A 81 -0.61 3.35 5.51
N ILE A 82 -0.17 2.79 6.64
CA ILE A 82 0.14 3.55 7.85
C ILE A 82 1.35 4.45 7.61
N SER A 83 2.42 3.92 7.02
CA SER A 83 3.63 4.69 6.66
C SER A 83 3.31 5.84 5.71
N ALA A 84 2.48 5.59 4.69
CA ALA A 84 2.02 6.63 3.77
C ALA A 84 1.26 7.77 4.50
N ASN A 85 0.35 7.42 5.41
CA ASN A 85 -0.37 8.40 6.23
C ASN A 85 0.57 9.14 7.20
N HIS A 86 1.58 8.45 7.73
CA HIS A 86 2.58 9.05 8.60
C HIS A 86 3.42 10.09 7.85
N ALA A 87 3.81 9.82 6.61
CA ALA A 87 4.55 10.77 5.77
C ALA A 87 3.77 12.08 5.56
N GLU A 88 2.48 11.99 5.22
CA GLU A 88 1.59 13.15 5.06
C GLU A 88 1.41 13.95 6.35
N THR A 89 1.27 13.26 7.48
CA THR A 89 1.16 13.91 8.80
C THR A 89 2.45 14.68 9.12
N ASN A 90 3.60 14.05 8.88
CA ASN A 90 4.90 14.69 9.10
C ASN A 90 5.09 15.91 8.23
N VAL A 91 4.77 15.85 6.94
CA VAL A 91 4.88 17.01 6.05
C VAL A 91 3.97 18.14 6.49
N SER A 92 2.71 17.83 6.83
CA SER A 92 1.80 18.85 7.35
C SER A 92 2.38 19.55 8.58
N ARG A 93 2.94 18.77 9.53
CA ARG A 93 3.62 19.31 10.72
C ARG A 93 4.85 20.15 10.37
N ILE A 94 5.70 19.68 9.46
CA ILE A 94 6.93 20.35 9.01
C ILE A 94 6.62 21.71 8.40
N LEU A 95 5.58 21.78 7.55
CA LEU A 95 5.16 23.02 6.90
C LEU A 95 4.58 24.04 7.88
N THR A 96 4.01 23.59 9.00
CA THR A 96 3.42 24.48 10.02
C THR A 96 4.34 24.80 11.18
N SER A 97 5.44 24.07 11.35
CA SER A 97 6.36 24.23 12.47
C SER A 97 7.61 25.03 12.05
N PRO A 98 8.04 26.04 12.82
CA PRO A 98 9.26 26.81 12.57
C PRO A 98 10.53 26.05 12.98
N ASP A 99 10.42 24.76 13.31
CA ASP A 99 11.49 23.97 13.88
C ASP A 99 12.62 23.70 12.86
N ASP A 100 13.74 24.41 13.01
CA ASP A 100 14.94 24.31 12.18
C ASP A 100 15.92 23.24 12.68
N GLU A 101 15.58 22.48 13.74
CA GLU A 101 16.44 21.43 14.32
C GLU A 101 16.86 20.36 13.30
N TYR A 102 16.11 20.23 12.21
CA TYR A 102 16.29 19.19 11.20
C TYR A 102 16.50 19.78 9.79
N PRO A 103 17.72 19.68 9.20
CA PRO A 103 18.05 20.26 7.90
C PRO A 103 17.14 19.82 6.74
N TYR A 104 16.58 18.61 6.80
CA TYR A 104 15.66 18.08 5.80
C TYR A 104 14.24 18.67 5.92
N PHE A 105 13.81 19.07 7.12
CA PHE A 105 12.57 19.83 7.30
C PHE A 105 12.67 21.20 6.63
N LYS A 106 13.84 21.84 6.71
CA LYS A 106 14.11 23.08 5.97
C LYS A 106 13.96 22.87 4.46
N ALA A 107 14.54 21.80 3.90
CA ALA A 107 14.43 21.52 2.47
C ALA A 107 12.98 21.33 2.00
N ILE A 108 12.14 20.66 2.80
CA ILE A 108 10.70 20.51 2.53
C ILE A 108 9.97 21.86 2.63
N ARG A 109 10.29 22.69 3.62
CA ARG A 109 9.72 24.04 3.77
C ARG A 109 10.12 24.98 2.64
N ASP A 110 11.36 24.91 2.17
CA ASP A 110 11.86 25.72 1.06
C ASP A 110 11.24 25.32 -0.29
N ARG A 111 10.76 24.07 -0.41
CA ARG A 111 10.20 23.49 -1.64
C ARG A 111 8.94 22.66 -1.36
N PRO A 112 7.85 23.27 -0.88
CA PRO A 112 6.65 22.55 -0.48
C PRO A 112 5.99 21.80 -1.66
N ALA A 113 6.18 22.30 -2.89
CA ALA A 113 5.71 21.63 -4.10
C ALA A 113 6.38 20.27 -4.33
N SER A 114 7.64 20.09 -3.93
CA SER A 114 8.38 18.84 -4.20
C SER A 114 7.78 17.63 -3.51
N PHE A 115 7.21 17.78 -2.31
CA PHE A 115 6.47 16.68 -1.68
C PHE A 115 5.17 16.37 -2.43
N SER A 116 4.45 17.40 -2.91
CA SER A 116 3.23 17.17 -3.70
C SER A 116 3.53 16.46 -5.02
N ASP A 117 4.64 16.79 -5.68
CA ASP A 117 5.09 16.15 -6.91
C ASP A 117 5.50 14.69 -6.66
N ALA A 118 6.30 14.46 -5.61
CA ALA A 118 6.70 13.11 -5.20
C ALA A 118 5.48 12.25 -4.82
N ARG A 119 4.52 12.84 -4.11
CA ARG A 119 3.25 12.17 -3.81
C ARG A 119 2.49 11.80 -5.08
N ALA A 120 2.33 12.73 -6.01
CA ALA A 120 1.64 12.47 -7.27
C ALA A 120 2.30 11.31 -8.03
N PHE A 121 3.63 11.29 -8.09
CA PHE A 121 4.41 10.20 -8.66
C PHE A 121 4.19 8.86 -7.94
N CYS A 122 4.23 8.83 -6.60
CA CYS A 122 3.97 7.61 -5.83
C CYS A 122 2.58 7.03 -6.09
N PHE A 123 1.56 7.89 -6.16
CA PHE A 123 0.20 7.47 -6.48
C PHE A 123 0.06 7.00 -7.93
N GLN A 124 0.72 7.68 -8.88
CA GLN A 124 0.75 7.23 -10.27
C GLN A 124 1.31 5.81 -10.39
N ILE A 125 2.44 5.52 -9.73
CA ILE A 125 3.01 4.16 -9.74
C ILE A 125 2.04 3.14 -9.12
N TYR A 126 1.41 3.50 -8.01
CA TYR A 126 0.41 2.63 -7.37
C TYR A 126 -0.78 2.34 -8.30
N ASP A 127 -1.24 3.36 -9.02
CA ASP A 127 -2.34 3.23 -9.97
C ASP A 127 -1.94 2.42 -11.20
N ASP A 128 -0.74 2.65 -11.76
CA ASP A 128 -0.16 1.87 -12.87
C ASP A 128 0.03 0.39 -12.49
N ALA A 129 0.30 0.10 -11.22
CA ALA A 129 0.36 -1.25 -10.66
C ALA A 129 -1.04 -1.86 -10.37
N GLY A 130 -2.12 -1.17 -10.74
CA GLY A 130 -3.50 -1.64 -10.62
C GLY A 130 -4.20 -1.24 -9.31
N ALA A 131 -3.67 -0.27 -8.57
CA ALA A 131 -4.27 0.31 -7.37
C ALA A 131 -4.72 -0.73 -6.31
N ALA A 132 -3.99 -1.83 -6.20
CA ALA A 132 -4.36 -2.97 -5.37
C ALA A 132 -3.23 -3.46 -4.46
N ASP A 133 -1.97 -3.13 -4.74
CA ASP A 133 -0.84 -3.47 -3.87
C ASP A 133 -0.25 -2.20 -3.26
N ALA A 134 -0.63 -1.90 -2.01
CA ALA A 134 -0.22 -0.67 -1.32
C ALA A 134 1.24 -0.71 -0.84
N ARG A 135 1.94 -1.84 -0.99
CA ARG A 135 3.33 -2.00 -0.51
C ARG A 135 4.34 -1.06 -1.16
N ILE A 136 3.99 -0.47 -2.29
CA ILE A 136 4.80 0.56 -2.95
C ILE A 136 4.61 1.96 -2.37
N LEU A 137 3.41 2.26 -1.83
CA LEU A 137 3.06 3.62 -1.39
C LEU A 137 3.82 4.05 -0.13
N GLY A 138 3.91 3.16 0.87
CA GLY A 138 4.56 3.46 2.14
C GLY A 138 6.03 3.87 1.97
N PRO A 139 6.89 3.00 1.42
CA PRO A 139 8.29 3.33 1.15
C PRO A 139 8.48 4.55 0.25
N CYS A 140 7.67 4.69 -0.80
CA CYS A 140 7.76 5.83 -1.72
C CYS A 140 7.52 7.17 -1.01
N LEU A 141 6.45 7.27 -0.23
CA LEU A 141 6.09 8.51 0.48
C LEU A 141 7.00 8.78 1.68
N LEU A 142 7.47 7.75 2.38
CA LEU A 142 8.48 7.94 3.43
C LEU A 142 9.79 8.48 2.84
N ASN A 143 10.26 7.96 1.71
CA ASN A 143 11.48 8.45 1.07
C ASN A 143 11.33 9.88 0.57
N ALA A 144 10.14 10.29 0.12
CA ALA A 144 9.86 11.67 -0.25
C ALA A 144 10.06 12.69 0.90
N ILE A 145 10.06 12.23 2.16
CA ILE A 145 10.26 13.07 3.34
C ILE A 145 11.61 12.81 4.03
N GLY A 146 12.51 12.07 3.39
CA GLY A 146 13.81 11.70 3.94
C GLY A 146 13.79 10.49 4.88
N GLY A 147 12.80 9.60 4.75
CA GLY A 147 12.65 8.38 5.55
C GLY A 147 13.85 7.44 5.52
N ASP A 148 14.65 7.43 4.44
CA ASP A 148 15.91 6.69 4.38
C ASP A 148 16.98 7.19 5.40
N TYR A 149 16.85 8.41 5.94
CA TYR A 149 17.69 8.91 7.04
C TYR A 149 17.17 8.52 8.43
N PHE A 150 15.90 8.14 8.54
CA PHE A 150 15.25 7.62 9.75
C PHE A 150 14.92 6.15 9.52
N GLY A 151 15.96 5.33 9.42
CA GLY A 151 15.79 3.89 9.39
C GLY A 151 14.84 3.47 10.50
N ILE A 152 13.67 2.95 10.11
CA ILE A 152 12.82 2.00 10.83
C ILE A 152 13.19 1.93 12.34
N VAL A 153 12.92 2.98 13.10
CA VAL A 153 13.02 2.91 14.56
C VAL A 153 11.62 2.54 15.04
N PRO A 154 11.40 1.30 15.50
CA PRO A 154 10.16 1.00 16.21
C PRO A 154 10.13 1.87 17.45
N VAL A 155 9.18 2.80 17.52
CA VAL A 155 8.78 3.40 18.80
C VAL A 155 8.05 2.31 19.58
N SER A 156 8.79 1.69 20.50
CA SER A 156 8.27 0.90 21.62
C SER A 156 7.42 1.76 22.55
#